data_AF-A0A7C3I063-F1
#
_entry.id   AF-A0A7C3I063-F1
#
_cell.length_a   1.000
_cell.length_b   1.000
_cell.length_c   1.000
_cell.angle_alpha   90.00
_cell.angle_beta   90.00
_cell.angle_gamma   90.00
#
_symmetry.space_group_name_H-M   'P 1'
#
loop_
_entity.id
_entity.type
_entity.pdbx_description
1 polymer ?
#
loop_
_entity_poly.entity_id
_entity_poly.type
_entity_poly.pdbx_seq_one_letter_code
_entity_poly.pdbx_strand_id
1 'polypeptide(L)'
;MKTPRLLCLVPLAFVAIHQPARAEGGSGDSPATATDSPQIIERGPDFAVFQQVTAAGDKAGGVTWTTNRFTLLENALHYLENGEWKESQDVIEPFPGGAIARRSPHQAIFSPDLNAGAAFDIQAADGSRIRGGVRAIQLTELKTGESLVLATVKRSAPGELLPPDRIVYRDAFDGLAADVVLIWRHNLFCQDVVFRERPELPEGWDAASVRLEVLTELVECPEPGLSRQWVERADAEPIEDHAVIDFGPLVMLTGHGFAVEDGWALGGLPPAPGATPVLKQYHKLPDGRRFLVESVAWPDAEKWAGLPGAGQAEAPGAAQKRWAGRPAEEREVGATAEARDADSVRSRTALELARAWPEHREWAGERRPMALAQADYASAGYVVDFIIIPDQGTPATLVSGQTYYIRTSYYSGSLVTFQPAA
;
A
#
# COMPACT_ATOMS: atom_id res chain seq x y z
N MET A 1 -45.36 18.87 -41.04
CA MET A 1 -44.11 18.23 -41.49
C MET A 1 -42.96 19.15 -41.07
N LYS A 2 -41.98 18.82 -40.23
CA LYS A 2 -41.48 17.57 -39.63
C LYS A 2 -40.91 17.91 -38.24
N THR A 3 -41.12 17.02 -37.28
CA THR A 3 -40.55 16.98 -35.92
C THR A 3 -39.04 16.69 -35.96
N PRO A 4 -38.19 17.28 -35.11
CA PRO A 4 -36.82 16.79 -34.96
C PRO A 4 -36.81 15.53 -34.09
N ARG A 5 -36.21 14.46 -34.60
CA ARG A 5 -36.01 13.20 -33.87
C ARG A 5 -34.84 13.35 -32.89
N LEU A 6 -35.12 13.13 -31.61
CA LEU A 6 -34.13 12.92 -30.56
C LEU A 6 -33.44 11.56 -30.84
N LEU A 7 -32.14 11.58 -31.14
CA LEU A 7 -31.34 10.36 -31.32
C LEU A 7 -30.86 9.92 -29.94
N CYS A 8 -31.53 8.91 -29.36
CA CYS A 8 -31.11 8.27 -28.12
C CYS A 8 -29.92 7.36 -28.44
N LEU A 9 -28.71 7.75 -28.01
CA LEU A 9 -27.51 6.90 -28.07
C LEU A 9 -27.55 5.92 -26.90
N VAL A 10 -27.91 4.67 -27.19
CA VAL A 10 -27.79 3.54 -26.27
C VAL A 10 -26.31 3.12 -26.22
N PRO A 11 -25.68 2.97 -25.04
CA PRO A 11 -24.32 2.45 -24.95
C PRO A 11 -24.32 0.97 -25.38
N LEU A 12 -23.50 0.65 -26.37
CA LEU A 12 -23.25 -0.72 -26.81
C LEU A 12 -22.36 -1.40 -25.75
N ALA A 13 -22.97 -2.14 -24.82
CA ALA A 13 -22.24 -3.04 -23.96
C ALA A 13 -21.69 -4.20 -24.81
N PHE A 14 -20.37 -4.31 -24.92
CA PHE A 14 -19.72 -5.52 -25.43
C PHE A 14 -19.85 -6.61 -24.35
N VAL A 15 -20.94 -7.36 -24.38
CA VAL A 15 -21.01 -8.66 -23.72
C VAL A 15 -20.23 -9.62 -24.60
N ALA A 16 -19.02 -10.00 -24.16
CA ALA A 16 -18.34 -11.16 -24.73
C ALA A 16 -19.12 -12.42 -24.34
N ILE A 17 -20.12 -12.78 -25.14
CA ILE A 17 -20.80 -14.07 -25.05
C ILE A 17 -19.75 -15.11 -25.45
N HIS A 18 -19.12 -15.75 -24.47
CA HIS A 18 -18.44 -17.02 -24.70
C HIS A 18 -19.51 -18.02 -25.13
N GLN A 19 -19.66 -18.19 -26.45
CA GLN A 19 -20.35 -19.36 -26.98
C GLN A 19 -19.54 -20.58 -26.56
N PRO A 20 -20.12 -21.57 -25.86
CA PRO A 20 -19.45 -22.85 -25.72
C PRO A 20 -19.28 -23.41 -27.13
N ALA A 21 -18.03 -23.58 -27.55
CA ALA A 21 -17.72 -24.29 -28.76
C ALA A 21 -18.41 -25.66 -28.66
N ARG A 22 -19.33 -25.92 -29.59
CA ARG A 22 -19.94 -27.22 -29.77
C ARG A 22 -18.80 -28.21 -30.02
N ALA A 23 -18.58 -29.12 -29.07
CA ALA A 23 -17.63 -30.21 -29.23
C ALA A 23 -18.10 -31.07 -30.42
N GLU A 24 -17.52 -30.83 -31.59
CA GLU A 24 -17.48 -31.84 -32.63
C GLU A 24 -16.54 -32.95 -32.15
N GLY A 25 -17.06 -34.17 -32.08
CA GLY A 25 -16.31 -35.34 -31.70
C GLY A 25 -15.18 -35.60 -32.69
N GLY A 26 -13.99 -35.13 -32.34
CA GLY A 26 -12.73 -35.54 -32.94
C GLY A 26 -11.93 -36.30 -31.89
N SER A 27 -11.90 -37.62 -32.01
CA SER A 27 -10.96 -38.51 -31.32
C SER A 27 -9.53 -38.18 -31.78
N GLY A 28 -8.89 -37.25 -31.09
CA GLY A 28 -7.47 -36.93 -31.24
C GLY A 28 -6.77 -37.07 -29.90
N ASP A 29 -6.82 -38.27 -29.32
CA ASP A 29 -6.05 -38.59 -28.12
C ASP A 29 -4.58 -38.72 -28.53
N SER A 30 -3.83 -37.63 -28.38
CA SER A 30 -2.37 -37.73 -28.43
C SER A 30 -1.94 -38.56 -27.23
N PRO A 31 -1.03 -39.55 -27.38
CA PRO A 31 -0.66 -40.41 -26.27
C PRO A 31 -0.12 -39.55 -25.11
N ALA A 32 -0.82 -39.63 -23.96
CA ALA A 32 -0.39 -38.96 -22.74
C ALA A 32 1.03 -39.42 -22.41
N THR A 33 1.98 -38.48 -22.45
CA THR A 33 3.39 -38.76 -22.14
C THR A 33 3.64 -38.33 -20.69
N ALA A 34 4.38 -39.15 -19.94
CA ALA A 34 4.72 -38.82 -18.57
C ALA A 34 5.57 -37.55 -18.54
N THR A 35 5.32 -36.69 -17.56
CA THR A 35 6.05 -35.43 -17.36
C THR A 35 6.82 -35.51 -16.06
N ASP A 36 8.11 -35.20 -16.11
CA ASP A 36 9.00 -35.25 -14.94
C ASP A 36 8.65 -34.20 -13.87
N SER A 37 8.00 -33.10 -14.26
CA SER A 37 7.54 -32.04 -13.36
C SER A 37 6.21 -31.42 -13.83
N PRO A 38 5.44 -30.77 -12.94
CA PRO A 38 4.24 -30.03 -13.32
C PRO A 38 4.53 -28.96 -14.39
N GLN A 39 3.75 -28.97 -15.46
CA GLN A 39 3.83 -28.01 -16.57
C GLN A 39 2.68 -27.01 -16.48
N ILE A 40 2.94 -25.75 -16.83
CA ILE A 40 1.89 -24.73 -16.94
C ILE A 40 1.14 -24.96 -18.25
N ILE A 41 -0.16 -25.21 -18.15
CA ILE A 41 -1.04 -25.43 -19.31
C ILE A 41 -1.95 -24.24 -19.61
N GLU A 42 -2.08 -23.30 -18.67
CA GLU A 42 -2.88 -22.09 -18.81
C GLU A 42 -2.32 -20.96 -17.93
N ARG A 43 -2.40 -19.72 -18.41
CA ARG A 43 -2.06 -18.49 -17.67
C ARG A 43 -3.17 -17.46 -17.83
N GLY A 44 -3.45 -16.74 -16.76
CA GLY A 44 -4.23 -15.51 -16.76
C GLY A 44 -3.62 -14.47 -15.82
N PRO A 45 -4.22 -13.28 -15.68
CA PRO A 45 -3.64 -12.19 -14.90
C PRO A 45 -3.29 -12.57 -13.46
N ASP A 46 -4.17 -13.35 -12.80
CA ASP A 46 -4.03 -13.73 -11.40
C ASP A 46 -3.83 -15.24 -11.16
N PHE A 47 -3.60 -16.03 -12.24
CA PHE A 47 -3.53 -17.48 -12.09
C PHE A 47 -2.62 -18.19 -13.09
N ALA A 48 -2.16 -19.38 -12.69
CA ALA A 48 -1.56 -20.39 -13.57
C ALA A 48 -2.14 -21.77 -13.27
N VAL A 49 -2.51 -22.54 -14.31
CA VAL A 49 -2.94 -23.93 -14.15
C VAL A 49 -1.76 -24.85 -14.42
N PHE A 50 -1.43 -25.67 -13.44
CA PHE A 50 -0.37 -26.68 -13.53
C PHE A 50 -0.98 -28.06 -13.75
N GLN A 51 -0.32 -28.86 -14.60
CA GLN A 51 -0.65 -30.25 -14.85
C GLN A 51 0.59 -31.13 -14.78
N GLN A 52 0.48 -32.28 -14.12
CA GLN A 52 1.49 -33.33 -14.18
C GLN A 52 0.84 -34.66 -14.56
N VAL A 53 1.42 -35.34 -15.55
CA VAL A 53 1.02 -36.69 -15.96
C VAL A 53 2.06 -37.68 -15.44
N THR A 54 1.64 -38.62 -14.62
CA THR A 54 2.51 -39.66 -14.05
C THR A 54 2.07 -41.04 -14.53
N ALA A 55 3.04 -41.88 -14.91
CA ALA A 55 2.82 -43.30 -15.20
C ALA A 55 3.31 -44.15 -14.04
N ALA A 56 2.49 -45.08 -13.57
CA ALA A 56 2.86 -46.10 -12.59
C ALA A 56 2.66 -47.50 -13.18
N GLY A 57 3.73 -48.28 -13.25
CA GLY A 57 3.66 -49.68 -13.66
C GLY A 57 3.19 -50.58 -12.51
N ASP A 58 2.36 -51.57 -12.81
CA ASP A 58 2.01 -52.64 -11.87
C ASP A 58 2.90 -53.89 -12.06
N LYS A 59 2.78 -54.85 -11.14
CA LYS A 59 3.56 -56.10 -11.17
C LYS A 59 3.18 -57.04 -12.32
N ALA A 60 2.08 -56.79 -13.01
CA ALA A 60 1.59 -57.56 -14.15
C ALA A 60 1.98 -56.94 -15.51
N GLY A 61 2.71 -55.81 -15.51
CA GLY A 61 3.11 -55.08 -16.71
C GLY A 61 2.06 -54.09 -17.23
N GLY A 62 0.96 -53.87 -16.49
CA GLY A 62 0.01 -52.80 -16.75
C GLY A 62 0.59 -51.44 -16.38
N VAL A 63 0.14 -50.38 -17.06
CA VAL A 63 0.52 -48.99 -16.76
C VAL A 63 -0.73 -48.20 -16.41
N THR A 64 -0.75 -47.62 -15.22
CA THR A 64 -1.78 -46.65 -14.82
C THR A 64 -1.25 -45.24 -15.03
N TRP A 65 -2.04 -44.43 -15.72
CA TRP A 65 -1.77 -43.02 -15.95
C TRP A 65 -2.61 -42.17 -15.01
N THR A 66 -1.97 -41.26 -14.29
CA THR A 66 -2.64 -40.31 -13.39
C THR A 66 -2.31 -38.89 -13.83
N THR A 67 -3.34 -38.07 -14.02
CA THR A 67 -3.20 -36.65 -14.30
C THR A 67 -3.56 -35.85 -13.06
N ASN A 68 -2.60 -35.13 -12.50
CA ASN A 68 -2.82 -34.22 -11.38
C ASN A 68 -2.87 -32.78 -11.90
N ARG A 69 -3.84 -31.99 -11.41
CA ARG A 69 -3.98 -30.57 -11.76
C ARG A 69 -4.19 -29.72 -10.50
N PHE A 70 -3.62 -28.54 -10.50
CA PHE A 70 -3.94 -27.50 -9.53
C PHE A 70 -3.84 -26.11 -10.18
N THR A 71 -4.55 -25.15 -9.62
CA THR A 71 -4.51 -23.74 -10.03
C THR A 71 -3.79 -22.93 -8.97
N LEU A 72 -2.68 -22.30 -9.34
CA LEU A 72 -2.04 -21.25 -8.54
C LEU A 72 -2.88 -19.97 -8.68
N LEU A 73 -3.27 -19.38 -7.56
CA LEU A 73 -3.96 -18.09 -7.48
C LEU A 73 -3.09 -17.09 -6.71
N GLU A 74 -2.84 -15.94 -7.32
CA GLU A 74 -2.09 -14.82 -6.73
C GLU A 74 -2.43 -13.55 -7.53
N ASN A 75 -2.74 -12.44 -6.86
CA ASN A 75 -3.08 -11.21 -7.59
C ASN A 75 -1.89 -10.75 -8.44
N ALA A 76 -2.15 -10.28 -9.65
CA ALA A 76 -1.14 -9.74 -10.56
C ALA A 76 0.01 -10.72 -10.88
N LEU A 77 -0.22 -12.03 -10.81
CA LEU A 77 0.75 -13.09 -11.08
C LEU A 77 1.42 -12.97 -12.46
N HIS A 78 0.68 -12.48 -13.47
CA HIS A 78 1.20 -12.29 -14.81
C HIS A 78 0.89 -10.90 -15.35
N TYR A 79 1.77 -10.38 -16.19
CA TYR A 79 1.55 -9.20 -17.02
C TYR A 79 1.60 -9.54 -18.50
N LEU A 80 0.94 -8.73 -19.31
CA LEU A 80 0.90 -8.91 -20.75
C LEU A 80 2.04 -8.14 -21.41
N GLU A 81 2.89 -8.83 -22.16
CA GLU A 81 3.93 -8.22 -22.98
C GLU A 81 3.84 -8.76 -24.40
N ASN A 82 3.66 -7.87 -25.39
CA ASN A 82 3.49 -8.24 -26.80
C ASN A 82 2.38 -9.28 -27.06
N GLY A 83 1.32 -9.26 -26.24
CA GLY A 83 0.21 -10.20 -26.34
C GLY A 83 0.45 -11.56 -25.66
N GLU A 84 1.60 -11.74 -25.00
CA GLU A 84 1.93 -12.96 -24.27
C GLU A 84 1.95 -12.71 -22.76
N TRP A 85 1.38 -13.65 -22.00
CA TRP A 85 1.45 -13.61 -20.54
C TRP A 85 2.85 -13.98 -20.05
N LYS A 86 3.46 -13.06 -19.29
CA LYS A 86 4.74 -13.25 -18.62
C LYS A 86 4.55 -13.19 -17.12
N GLU A 87 5.34 -13.97 -16.38
CA GLU A 87 5.32 -13.94 -14.91
C GLU A 87 5.81 -12.58 -14.40
N SER A 88 5.03 -11.99 -13.51
CA SER A 88 5.37 -10.73 -12.87
C SER A 88 6.58 -10.89 -11.95
N GLN A 89 7.31 -9.80 -11.72
CA GLN A 89 8.57 -9.80 -10.99
C GLN A 89 8.60 -8.70 -9.95
N ASP A 90 9.06 -9.08 -8.75
CA ASP A 90 9.27 -8.20 -7.61
C ASP A 90 10.65 -7.53 -7.74
N VAL A 91 10.82 -6.75 -8.81
CA VAL A 91 12.10 -6.14 -9.16
C VAL A 91 11.93 -4.65 -9.44
N ILE A 92 12.70 -3.86 -8.70
CA ILE A 92 12.98 -2.46 -8.93
C ILE A 92 14.34 -2.33 -9.61
N GLU A 93 14.40 -1.56 -10.70
CA GLU A 93 15.60 -1.30 -11.47
C GLU A 93 15.94 0.21 -11.43
N PRO A 94 17.23 0.61 -11.46
CA PRO A 94 17.59 2.00 -11.67
C PRO A 94 17.00 2.54 -12.98
N PHE A 95 16.45 3.75 -12.95
CA PHE A 95 15.76 4.38 -14.06
C PHE A 95 16.14 5.86 -14.18
N PRO A 96 16.19 6.49 -15.36
CA PRO A 96 16.45 7.92 -15.45
C PRO A 96 15.49 8.74 -14.57
N GLY A 97 16.04 9.46 -13.59
CA GLY A 97 15.26 10.23 -12.63
C GLY A 97 14.69 9.44 -11.45
N GLY A 98 15.19 8.24 -11.17
CA GLY A 98 14.81 7.47 -9.97
C GLY A 98 15.01 5.96 -10.13
N ALA A 99 14.01 5.20 -9.74
CA ALA A 99 13.93 3.75 -9.96
C ALA A 99 12.55 3.35 -10.51
N ILE A 100 12.44 2.17 -11.11
CA ILE A 100 11.21 1.70 -11.73
C ILE A 100 10.96 0.22 -11.43
N ALA A 101 9.71 -0.13 -11.13
CA ALA A 101 9.19 -1.48 -11.21
C ALA A 101 8.17 -1.55 -12.36
N ARG A 102 8.41 -2.40 -13.35
CA ARG A 102 7.65 -2.40 -14.62
C ARG A 102 7.23 -3.78 -15.13
N ARG A 103 7.62 -4.84 -14.43
CA ARG A 103 7.37 -6.23 -14.81
C ARG A 103 6.17 -6.78 -14.03
N SER A 104 5.04 -6.09 -14.09
CA SER A 104 3.76 -6.44 -13.46
C SER A 104 2.64 -5.68 -14.20
N PRO A 105 1.35 -6.10 -14.15
CA PRO A 105 0.24 -5.32 -14.69
C PRO A 105 0.18 -3.91 -14.12
N HIS A 106 0.62 -3.75 -12.88
CA HIS A 106 0.80 -2.47 -12.21
C HIS A 106 2.28 -2.11 -12.27
N GLN A 107 2.59 -0.83 -12.43
CA GLN A 107 3.96 -0.33 -12.54
C GLN A 107 4.18 0.79 -11.54
N ALA A 108 5.41 0.98 -11.08
CA ALA A 108 5.75 2.05 -10.16
C ALA A 108 7.05 2.75 -10.56
N ILE A 109 7.08 4.07 -10.38
CA ILE A 109 8.30 4.87 -10.42
C ILE A 109 8.55 5.43 -9.02
N PHE A 110 9.80 5.38 -8.57
CA PHE A 110 10.24 5.90 -7.28
C PHE A 110 11.21 7.05 -7.48
N SER A 111 10.98 8.17 -6.81
CA SER A 111 11.83 9.35 -6.90
C SER A 111 13.15 9.15 -6.13
N PRO A 112 14.26 9.77 -6.56
CA PRO A 112 15.55 9.64 -5.88
C PRO A 112 15.64 10.46 -4.58
N ASP A 113 14.61 11.23 -4.26
CA ASP A 113 14.49 12.00 -3.01
C ASP A 113 13.06 11.94 -2.51
N LEU A 114 12.87 11.69 -1.22
CA LEU A 114 11.56 11.57 -0.59
C LEU A 114 10.75 12.87 -0.66
N ASN A 115 11.43 14.02 -0.66
CA ASN A 115 10.82 15.34 -0.72
C ASN A 115 10.47 15.77 -2.17
N ALA A 116 10.59 14.86 -3.13
CA ALA A 116 10.07 15.08 -4.48
C ALA A 116 8.54 15.26 -4.47
N GLY A 117 8.02 15.92 -5.53
CA GLY A 117 6.59 16.19 -5.65
C GLY A 117 5.70 14.94 -5.51
N ALA A 118 6.23 13.79 -5.93
CA ALA A 118 5.74 12.48 -5.52
C ALA A 118 6.95 11.57 -5.27
N ALA A 119 7.00 10.92 -4.11
CA ALA A 119 8.02 9.93 -3.78
C ALA A 119 7.78 8.61 -4.52
N PHE A 120 6.50 8.25 -4.70
CA PHE A 120 6.05 7.11 -5.49
C PHE A 120 5.01 7.55 -6.52
N ASP A 121 4.97 6.82 -7.62
CA ASP A 121 4.04 7.00 -8.72
C ASP A 121 3.64 5.63 -9.24
N ILE A 122 2.47 5.15 -8.83
CA ILE A 122 1.95 3.83 -9.17
C ILE A 122 0.93 4.01 -10.29
N GLN A 123 1.18 3.35 -11.41
CA GLN A 123 0.24 3.21 -12.50
C GLN A 123 -0.44 1.84 -12.42
N ALA A 124 -1.76 1.83 -12.34
CA ALA A 124 -2.52 0.60 -12.37
C ALA A 124 -2.71 0.04 -13.79
N ALA A 125 -3.15 -1.21 -13.89
CA ALA A 125 -3.36 -1.90 -15.16
C ALA A 125 -4.37 -1.20 -16.09
N ASP A 126 -5.32 -0.44 -15.54
CA ASP A 126 -6.29 0.36 -16.31
C ASP A 126 -5.75 1.74 -16.74
N GLY A 127 -4.50 2.06 -16.36
CA GLY A 127 -3.84 3.32 -16.64
C GLY A 127 -4.08 4.43 -15.62
N SER A 128 -4.96 4.24 -14.63
CA SER A 128 -5.12 5.16 -13.50
C SER A 128 -3.84 5.26 -12.67
N ARG A 129 -3.65 6.38 -11.96
CA ARG A 129 -2.41 6.65 -11.23
C ARG A 129 -2.67 7.07 -9.80
N ILE A 130 -1.82 6.59 -8.89
CA ILE A 130 -1.72 7.04 -7.51
C ILE A 130 -0.29 7.57 -7.31
N ARG A 131 -0.17 8.87 -7.06
CA ARG A 131 1.10 9.56 -6.84
C ARG A 131 1.06 10.22 -5.50
N GLY A 132 2.12 10.05 -4.72
CA GLY A 132 2.17 10.63 -3.39
C GLY A 132 3.51 10.46 -2.70
N GLY A 133 3.52 10.83 -1.42
CA GLY A 133 4.66 10.62 -0.54
C GLY A 133 4.33 11.13 0.86
N VAL A 134 4.93 10.49 1.86
CA VAL A 134 4.90 10.98 3.24
C VAL A 134 5.45 12.40 3.32
N ARG A 135 4.88 13.20 4.24
CA ARG A 135 5.20 14.62 4.41
C ARG A 135 5.56 14.97 5.85
N ALA A 136 4.82 14.41 6.80
CA ALA A 136 4.99 14.77 8.20
C ALA A 136 4.59 13.63 9.13
N ILE A 137 5.08 13.75 10.36
CA ILE A 137 4.69 12.98 11.53
C ILE A 137 4.14 13.97 12.55
N GLN A 138 2.97 13.69 13.10
CA GLN A 138 2.34 14.54 14.10
C GLN A 138 1.70 13.73 15.24
N LEU A 139 1.38 14.41 16.32
CA LEU A 139 0.46 13.93 17.35
C LEU A 139 -0.85 14.69 17.26
N THR A 140 -1.97 14.00 17.49
CA THR A 140 -3.29 14.63 17.65
C THR A 140 -3.91 14.20 18.96
N GLU A 141 -4.30 15.16 19.80
CA GLU A 141 -5.08 14.92 21.01
C GLU A 141 -6.58 14.99 20.70
N LEU A 142 -7.25 13.85 20.80
CA LEU A 142 -8.64 13.70 20.38
C LEU A 142 -9.65 14.37 21.33
N LYS A 143 -9.24 14.74 22.54
CA LYS A 143 -10.10 15.48 23.49
C LYS A 143 -10.23 16.95 23.12
N THR A 144 -9.12 17.56 22.70
CA THR A 144 -9.01 18.99 22.41
C THR A 144 -9.10 19.28 20.91
N GLY A 145 -8.74 18.30 20.07
CA GLY A 145 -8.55 18.47 18.63
C GLY A 145 -7.18 19.06 18.27
N GLU A 146 -6.33 19.34 19.26
CA GLU A 146 -5.02 19.94 19.01
C GLU A 146 -4.08 18.96 18.29
N SER A 147 -3.30 19.49 17.35
CA SER A 147 -2.27 18.74 16.64
C SER A 147 -0.89 19.38 16.82
N LEU A 148 0.14 18.57 17.00
CA LEU A 148 1.54 18.98 17.07
C LEU A 148 2.34 18.26 16.00
N VAL A 149 2.91 19.00 15.05
CA VAL A 149 3.87 18.44 14.09
C VAL A 149 5.18 18.15 14.80
N LEU A 150 5.55 16.87 14.86
CA LEU A 150 6.80 16.42 15.47
C LEU A 150 7.95 16.48 14.46
N ALA A 151 7.66 16.09 13.22
CA ALA A 151 8.68 15.98 12.20
C ALA A 151 8.13 16.25 10.81
N THR A 152 8.95 16.83 9.94
CA THR A 152 8.65 17.03 8.52
C THR A 152 9.74 16.40 7.67
N VAL A 153 9.39 15.91 6.48
CA VAL A 153 10.41 15.36 5.57
C VAL A 153 11.50 16.40 5.32
N LYS A 154 12.77 15.97 5.42
CA LYS A 154 13.92 16.84 5.21
C LYS A 154 13.87 17.49 3.85
N ARG A 155 14.48 18.67 3.74
CA ARG A 155 14.62 19.37 2.44
C ARG A 155 15.19 18.48 1.33
N SER A 156 16.09 17.57 1.70
CA SER A 156 16.59 16.50 0.85
C SER A 156 16.77 15.25 1.70
N ALA A 157 16.11 14.17 1.28
CA ALA A 157 16.21 12.85 1.88
C ALA A 157 16.45 11.87 0.73
N PRO A 158 17.72 11.62 0.35
CA PRO A 158 18.05 10.80 -0.81
C PRO A 158 17.66 9.33 -0.58
N GLY A 159 17.11 8.71 -1.62
CA GLY A 159 16.77 7.31 -1.64
C GLY A 159 17.92 6.42 -2.10
N GLU A 160 17.94 5.18 -1.61
CA GLU A 160 18.81 4.13 -2.08
C GLU A 160 17.99 2.89 -2.45
N LEU A 161 18.25 2.33 -3.62
CA LEU A 161 17.71 1.04 -4.04
C LEU A 161 18.46 -0.08 -3.32
N LEU A 162 17.75 -0.84 -2.51
CA LEU A 162 18.17 -2.11 -1.95
C LEU A 162 17.49 -3.23 -2.77
N PRO A 163 18.21 -3.87 -3.71
CA PRO A 163 17.62 -4.89 -4.57
C PRO A 163 17.12 -6.11 -3.77
N PRO A 164 16.09 -6.82 -4.28
CA PRO A 164 15.44 -6.56 -5.56
C PRO A 164 14.31 -5.53 -5.48
N ASP A 165 13.75 -5.23 -4.31
CA ASP A 165 12.37 -4.73 -4.21
C ASP A 165 12.17 -3.53 -3.27
N ARG A 166 13.23 -2.91 -2.73
CA ARG A 166 13.10 -1.85 -1.71
C ARG A 166 13.81 -0.56 -2.08
N ILE A 167 13.18 0.57 -1.78
CA ILE A 167 13.82 1.88 -1.72
C ILE A 167 13.85 2.34 -0.27
N VAL A 168 15.03 2.73 0.22
CA VAL A 168 15.22 3.21 1.59
C VAL A 168 15.61 4.68 1.57
N TYR A 169 14.87 5.50 2.29
CA TYR A 169 15.21 6.88 2.65
C TYR A 169 15.59 6.90 4.13
N ARG A 170 16.89 6.88 4.43
CA ARG A 170 17.38 6.86 5.81
C ARG A 170 17.31 8.26 6.42
N ASP A 171 16.98 8.32 7.70
CA ASP A 171 16.94 9.54 8.50
C ASP A 171 16.19 10.66 7.76
N ALA A 172 14.96 10.37 7.36
CA ALA A 172 14.20 11.08 6.36
C ALA A 172 13.52 12.37 6.87
N PHE A 173 13.47 12.58 8.18
CA PHE A 173 12.70 13.67 8.79
C PHE A 173 13.58 14.63 9.60
N ASP A 174 13.27 15.92 9.54
CA ASP A 174 13.74 16.92 10.49
C ASP A 174 12.82 16.88 11.71
N GLY A 175 13.39 16.69 12.90
CA GLY A 175 12.68 16.69 14.19
C GLY A 175 12.57 15.33 14.87
N LEU A 176 12.59 14.23 14.09
CA LEU A 176 12.52 12.86 14.62
C LEU A 176 13.38 11.91 13.79
N ALA A 177 14.15 11.06 14.46
CA ALA A 177 14.91 10.00 13.80
C ALA A 177 13.96 8.90 13.29
N ALA A 178 13.65 8.94 12.00
CA ALA A 178 12.84 7.94 11.33
C ALA A 178 13.32 7.73 9.88
N ASP A 179 13.19 6.50 9.40
CA ASP A 179 13.47 6.11 8.02
C ASP A 179 12.14 5.90 7.27
N VAL A 180 12.16 5.96 5.94
CA VAL A 180 11.03 5.56 5.09
C VAL A 180 11.48 4.46 4.16
N VAL A 181 10.75 3.35 4.12
CA VAL A 181 11.02 2.23 3.22
C VAL A 181 9.82 2.03 2.31
N LEU A 182 10.05 2.08 1.00
CA LEU A 182 9.06 1.73 -0.01
C LEU A 182 9.37 0.32 -0.52
N ILE A 183 8.37 -0.55 -0.55
CA ILE A 183 8.53 -1.95 -0.92
C ILE A 183 7.59 -2.27 -2.08
N TRP A 184 8.13 -2.93 -3.09
CA TRP A 184 7.39 -3.32 -4.28
C TRP A 184 7.38 -4.82 -4.50
N ARG A 185 6.18 -5.40 -4.52
CA ARG A 185 5.91 -6.72 -5.08
C ARG A 185 4.84 -6.58 -6.15
N HIS A 186 4.78 -7.54 -7.06
CA HIS A 186 3.78 -7.57 -8.11
C HIS A 186 2.35 -7.48 -7.56
N ASN A 187 2.11 -8.02 -6.36
CA ASN A 187 0.83 -8.06 -5.67
C ASN A 187 0.72 -7.10 -4.47
N LEU A 188 1.72 -6.24 -4.22
CA LEU A 188 1.73 -5.36 -3.06
C LEU A 188 2.68 -4.18 -3.24
N PHE A 189 2.21 -2.98 -2.94
CA PHE A 189 3.05 -1.84 -2.62
C PHE A 189 2.91 -1.52 -1.13
N CYS A 190 4.01 -1.16 -0.47
CA CYS A 190 3.99 -0.76 0.92
C CYS A 190 4.87 0.46 1.15
N GLN A 191 4.39 1.37 2.03
CA GLN A 191 5.18 2.43 2.63
C GLN A 191 5.29 2.15 4.13
N ASP A 192 6.51 1.93 4.59
CA ASP A 192 6.84 1.77 6.00
C ASP A 192 7.54 3.04 6.50
N VAL A 193 7.00 3.68 7.55
CA VAL A 193 7.73 4.68 8.33
C VAL A 193 8.33 3.99 9.55
N VAL A 194 9.65 3.89 9.58
CA VAL A 194 10.40 3.20 10.63
C VAL A 194 10.94 4.22 11.61
N PHE A 195 10.26 4.36 12.74
CA PHE A 195 10.66 5.22 13.84
C PHE A 195 11.85 4.59 14.58
N ARG A 196 12.97 5.30 14.63
CA ARG A 196 14.22 4.84 15.28
C ARG A 196 14.42 5.42 16.67
N GLU A 197 13.58 6.37 17.06
CA GLU A 197 13.52 6.91 18.41
C GLU A 197 12.08 7.05 18.85
N ARG A 198 11.89 7.08 20.17
CA ARG A 198 10.57 7.29 20.76
C ARG A 198 10.24 8.80 20.74
N PRO A 199 9.11 9.20 20.13
CA PRO A 199 8.66 10.58 20.23
C PRO A 199 8.26 10.94 21.67
N GLU A 200 8.35 12.22 22.02
CA GLU A 200 7.92 12.72 23.33
C GLU A 200 6.47 13.20 23.28
N LEU A 201 5.73 12.93 24.36
CA LEU A 201 4.38 13.47 24.54
C LEU A 201 4.46 14.89 25.12
N PRO A 202 3.73 15.86 24.57
CA PRO A 202 3.67 17.20 25.14
C PRO A 202 3.18 17.22 26.59
N GLU A 203 3.67 18.16 27.38
CA GLU A 203 3.22 18.32 28.77
C GLU A 203 1.72 18.63 28.81
N GLY A 204 0.99 17.94 29.69
CA GLY A 204 -0.45 18.13 29.88
C GLY A 204 -1.36 17.33 28.93
N TRP A 205 -0.81 16.69 27.89
CA TRP A 205 -1.60 15.83 27.00
C TRP A 205 -1.90 14.49 27.67
N ASP A 206 -3.13 14.01 27.53
CA ASP A 206 -3.52 12.69 28.03
C ASP A 206 -3.21 11.61 26.99
N ALA A 207 -2.21 10.79 27.30
CA ALA A 207 -1.78 9.63 26.53
C ALA A 207 -2.95 8.77 26.01
N ALA A 208 -4.02 8.57 26.79
CA ALA A 208 -5.16 7.76 26.37
C ALA A 208 -5.98 8.39 25.22
N SER A 209 -5.85 9.70 25.02
CA SER A 209 -6.53 10.45 23.96
C SER A 209 -5.63 10.87 22.80
N VAL A 210 -4.34 10.55 22.84
CA VAL A 210 -3.39 10.94 21.79
C VAL A 210 -3.26 9.86 20.73
N ARG A 211 -3.15 10.29 19.47
CA ARG A 211 -2.73 9.43 18.36
C ARG A 211 -1.44 9.94 17.75
N LEU A 212 -0.55 9.01 17.42
CA LEU A 212 0.57 9.24 16.54
C LEU A 212 0.08 9.08 15.10
N GLU A 213 0.46 10.03 14.24
CA GLU A 213 -0.05 10.10 12.89
C GLU A 213 1.05 10.34 11.86
N VAL A 214 1.00 9.55 10.79
CA VAL A 214 1.82 9.72 9.59
C VAL A 214 0.93 10.32 8.50
N LEU A 215 1.37 11.45 7.93
CA LEU A 215 0.64 12.17 6.90
C LEU A 215 1.28 11.94 5.54
N THR A 216 0.54 11.27 4.65
CA THR A 216 0.94 11.00 3.26
C THR A 216 0.08 11.85 2.32
N GLU A 217 0.70 12.72 1.54
CA GLU A 217 -0.03 13.53 0.55
C GLU A 217 -0.20 12.73 -0.75
N LEU A 218 -1.44 12.68 -1.26
CA LEU A 218 -1.80 12.05 -2.53
C LEU A 218 -2.00 13.13 -3.59
N VAL A 219 -0.91 13.51 -4.26
CA VAL A 219 -0.90 14.59 -5.25
C VAL A 219 -1.71 14.23 -6.50
N GLU A 220 -1.83 12.94 -6.83
CA GLU A 220 -2.68 12.41 -7.90
C GLU A 220 -3.31 11.09 -7.44
N CYS A 221 -4.64 10.96 -7.52
CA CYS A 221 -5.35 9.69 -7.33
C CYS A 221 -6.76 9.79 -7.92
N PRO A 222 -7.41 8.65 -8.28
CA PRO A 222 -8.86 8.60 -8.48
C PRO A 222 -9.62 9.07 -7.23
N GLU A 223 -10.89 9.45 -7.38
CA GLU A 223 -11.75 9.66 -6.22
C GLU A 223 -12.11 8.29 -5.63
N PRO A 224 -11.79 8.01 -4.36
CA PRO A 224 -11.90 6.65 -3.83
C PRO A 224 -13.32 6.29 -3.35
N GLY A 225 -13.65 5.01 -3.45
CA GLY A 225 -14.68 4.38 -2.63
C GLY A 225 -14.17 4.18 -1.21
N LEU A 226 -15.01 4.45 -0.20
CA LEU A 226 -14.62 4.37 1.21
C LEU A 226 -15.53 3.39 1.97
N SER A 227 -14.97 2.26 2.40
CA SER A 227 -15.60 1.38 3.38
C SER A 227 -15.26 1.88 4.78
N ARG A 228 -16.29 2.23 5.54
CA ARG A 228 -16.16 2.88 6.84
C ARG A 228 -16.42 1.91 7.98
N GLN A 229 -15.59 1.99 9.00
CA GLN A 229 -15.78 1.35 10.29
C GLN A 229 -15.68 2.41 11.39
N TRP A 230 -16.29 2.12 12.54
CA TRP A 230 -16.23 2.97 13.72
C TRP A 230 -15.50 2.22 14.82
N VAL A 231 -14.40 2.78 15.30
CA VAL A 231 -13.60 2.22 16.38
C VAL A 231 -14.08 2.84 17.69
N GLU A 232 -14.77 2.03 18.49
CA GLU A 232 -15.31 2.40 19.79
C GLU A 232 -14.21 2.78 20.79
N ARG A 233 -14.52 3.72 21.68
CA ARG A 233 -13.63 4.16 22.76
C ARG A 233 -14.41 4.27 24.06
N ALA A 234 -13.80 3.85 25.16
CA ALA A 234 -14.49 3.75 26.46
C ALA A 234 -15.09 5.07 26.96
N ASP A 235 -14.36 6.18 26.79
CA ASP A 235 -14.73 7.50 27.32
C ASP A 235 -14.64 8.62 26.26
N ALA A 236 -14.86 8.31 24.98
CA ALA A 236 -14.78 9.28 23.90
C ALA A 236 -15.60 8.86 22.66
N GLU A 237 -15.87 9.80 21.77
CA GLU A 237 -16.56 9.53 20.51
C GLU A 237 -15.84 8.46 19.67
N PRO A 238 -16.55 7.57 18.96
CA PRO A 238 -15.92 6.60 18.07
C PRO A 238 -15.06 7.29 17.01
N ILE A 239 -13.95 6.65 16.64
CA ILE A 239 -13.08 7.13 15.56
C ILE A 239 -13.54 6.50 14.25
N GLU A 240 -13.73 7.30 13.21
CA GLU A 240 -13.97 6.80 11.87
C GLU A 240 -12.67 6.23 11.28
N ASP A 241 -12.73 4.98 10.82
CA ASP A 241 -11.68 4.31 10.05
C ASP A 241 -12.17 4.02 8.64
N HIS A 242 -11.42 4.45 7.64
CA HIS A 242 -11.61 4.06 6.24
C HIS A 242 -10.89 2.73 6.00
N ALA A 243 -11.44 1.67 6.59
CA ALA A 243 -10.87 0.32 6.61
C ALA A 243 -10.51 -0.23 5.21
N VAL A 244 -11.24 0.20 4.18
CA VAL A 244 -10.86 0.00 2.77
C VAL A 244 -11.01 1.33 2.02
N ILE A 245 -9.92 1.76 1.37
CA ILE A 245 -9.92 2.89 0.43
C ILE A 245 -9.70 2.31 -0.96
N ASP A 246 -10.75 2.35 -1.78
CA ASP A 246 -10.83 1.71 -3.08
C ASP A 246 -10.59 2.72 -4.20
N PHE A 247 -9.47 2.60 -4.92
CA PHE A 247 -9.13 3.43 -6.07
C PHE A 247 -9.47 2.76 -7.41
N GLY A 248 -10.30 1.70 -7.41
CA GLY A 248 -10.62 0.86 -8.55
C GLY A 248 -9.70 -0.37 -8.59
N PRO A 249 -8.73 -0.44 -9.50
CA PRO A 249 -7.82 -1.60 -9.64
C PRO A 249 -6.81 -1.76 -8.48
N LEU A 250 -6.81 -0.83 -7.53
CA LEU A 250 -5.89 -0.77 -6.39
C LEU A 250 -6.68 -0.38 -5.15
N VAL A 251 -6.47 -1.11 -4.06
CA VAL A 251 -7.12 -0.85 -2.78
C VAL A 251 -6.08 -0.68 -1.66
N MET A 252 -6.30 0.29 -0.78
CA MET A 252 -5.58 0.35 0.50
C MET A 252 -6.40 -0.36 1.56
N LEU A 253 -5.71 -1.20 2.34
CA LEU A 253 -6.29 -1.91 3.48
C LEU A 253 -5.77 -1.34 4.80
N THR A 254 -6.36 -1.77 5.91
CA THR A 254 -5.84 -1.56 7.25
C THR A 254 -4.35 -1.94 7.32
N GLY A 255 -3.56 -1.06 7.92
CA GLY A 255 -2.13 -1.27 8.10
C GLY A 255 -1.82 -1.79 9.49
N HIS A 256 -0.54 -2.00 9.75
CA HIS A 256 -0.04 -2.55 10.99
C HIS A 256 1.12 -1.72 11.54
N GLY A 257 1.06 -1.51 12.86
CA GLY A 257 2.11 -0.93 13.65
C GLY A 257 2.83 -2.04 14.42
N PHE A 258 4.13 -2.18 14.26
CA PHE A 258 4.88 -3.28 14.86
C PHE A 258 6.34 -2.93 15.13
N ALA A 259 6.94 -3.57 16.13
CA ALA A 259 8.35 -3.44 16.39
C ALA A 259 9.16 -4.32 15.42
N VAL A 260 10.30 -3.81 14.97
CA VAL A 260 11.29 -4.55 14.18
C VAL A 260 12.63 -4.53 14.91
N GLU A 261 13.24 -5.71 15.05
CA GLU A 261 14.59 -5.86 15.65
C GLU A 261 15.67 -5.81 14.58
N ASP A 262 15.37 -6.34 13.40
CA ASP A 262 16.13 -6.20 12.17
C ASP A 262 15.16 -5.90 11.01
N GLY A 263 15.61 -5.17 9.97
CA GLY A 263 14.78 -4.65 8.88
C GLY A 263 14.15 -5.73 7.96
N TRP A 264 14.15 -6.99 8.36
CA TRP A 264 13.66 -8.13 7.59
C TRP A 264 12.13 -8.26 7.61
N ALA A 265 11.48 -7.81 8.70
CA ALA A 265 10.04 -7.95 8.91
C ALA A 265 9.15 -6.88 8.21
N LEU A 266 9.73 -6.05 7.33
CA LEU A 266 9.04 -4.99 6.60
C LEU A 266 8.16 -5.52 5.44
N GLY A 267 7.12 -4.77 5.06
CA GLY A 267 6.25 -5.10 3.90
C GLY A 267 4.91 -5.80 4.20
N GLY A 268 4.44 -5.77 5.44
CA GLY A 268 3.00 -5.70 5.75
C GLY A 268 2.07 -6.91 5.51
N LEU A 269 2.53 -8.14 5.26
CA LEU A 269 1.65 -9.32 5.25
C LEU A 269 2.34 -10.57 5.83
N PRO A 270 1.79 -11.29 6.84
CA PRO A 270 0.71 -10.99 7.80
C PRO A 270 1.20 -10.17 9.02
N PRO A 271 0.31 -9.66 9.90
CA PRO A 271 0.72 -8.92 11.10
C PRO A 271 1.71 -9.73 11.95
N ALA A 272 2.81 -9.10 12.34
CA ALA A 272 3.67 -9.63 13.38
C ALA A 272 2.83 -9.91 14.66
N PRO A 273 3.11 -10.96 15.44
CA PRO A 273 2.42 -11.20 16.70
C PRO A 273 2.35 -9.94 17.58
N GLY A 274 1.12 -9.53 17.90
CA GLY A 274 0.83 -8.31 18.65
C GLY A 274 0.91 -7.01 17.84
N ALA A 275 0.89 -7.04 16.51
CA ALA A 275 0.78 -5.81 15.72
C ALA A 275 -0.45 -4.98 16.11
N THR A 276 -0.27 -3.67 16.11
CA THR A 276 -1.32 -2.68 16.41
C THR A 276 -2.00 -2.28 15.10
N PRO A 277 -3.34 -2.23 15.01
CA PRO A 277 -4.01 -1.72 13.81
C PRO A 277 -3.65 -0.25 13.54
N VAL A 278 -3.28 0.06 12.30
CA VAL A 278 -3.09 1.43 11.80
C VAL A 278 -4.38 1.85 11.11
N LEU A 279 -5.14 2.71 11.77
CA LEU A 279 -6.38 3.28 11.22
C LEU A 279 -6.04 4.27 10.11
N LYS A 280 -6.92 4.38 9.12
CA LYS A 280 -6.72 5.22 7.93
C LYS A 280 -7.85 6.20 7.79
N GLN A 281 -7.51 7.46 7.51
CA GLN A 281 -8.49 8.48 7.14
C GLN A 281 -8.02 9.16 5.85
N TYR A 282 -8.88 9.18 4.86
CA TYR A 282 -8.67 9.90 3.61
C TYR A 282 -9.36 11.24 3.70
N HIS A 283 -8.60 12.32 3.55
CA HIS A 283 -9.07 13.68 3.61
C HIS A 283 -8.88 14.37 2.27
N LYS A 284 -9.91 15.12 1.85
CA LYS A 284 -9.84 16.06 0.75
C LYS A 284 -10.08 17.45 1.30
N LEU A 285 -9.07 18.30 1.22
CA LEU A 285 -9.09 19.64 1.78
C LEU A 285 -9.82 20.62 0.84
N PRO A 286 -10.31 21.77 1.34
CA PRO A 286 -10.99 22.78 0.51
C PRO A 286 -10.13 23.35 -0.62
N ASP A 287 -8.80 23.34 -0.48
CA ASP A 287 -7.85 23.76 -1.52
C ASP A 287 -7.58 22.67 -2.57
N GLY A 288 -8.23 21.50 -2.45
CA GLY A 288 -8.12 20.37 -3.36
C GLY A 288 -7.00 19.39 -3.03
N ARG A 289 -6.17 19.66 -2.01
CA ARG A 289 -5.14 18.72 -1.56
C ARG A 289 -5.77 17.50 -0.93
N ARG A 290 -5.07 16.36 -1.02
CA ARG A 290 -5.56 15.07 -0.52
C ARG A 290 -4.52 14.45 0.37
N PHE A 291 -4.97 13.92 1.49
CA PHE A 291 -4.11 13.28 2.48
C PHE A 291 -4.67 11.94 2.90
N LEU A 292 -3.78 10.96 2.99
CA LEU A 292 -3.95 9.79 3.81
C LEU A 292 -3.34 10.10 5.18
N VAL A 293 -4.14 9.94 6.24
CA VAL A 293 -3.69 9.96 7.62
C VAL A 293 -3.68 8.52 8.11
N GLU A 294 -2.51 8.05 8.49
CA GLU A 294 -2.31 6.76 9.14
C GLU A 294 -2.12 7.00 10.63
N SER A 295 -2.90 6.35 11.49
CA SER A 295 -2.91 6.68 12.91
C SER A 295 -2.86 5.46 13.82
N VAL A 296 -2.06 5.56 14.88
CA VAL A 296 -1.93 4.58 15.96
C VAL A 296 -2.27 5.25 17.29
N ALA A 297 -3.00 4.58 18.17
CA ALA A 297 -3.25 5.11 19.52
C ALA A 297 -1.93 5.15 20.30
N TRP A 298 -1.65 6.25 20.99
CA TRP A 298 -0.42 6.40 21.74
C TRP A 298 -0.16 5.27 22.76
N PRO A 299 -1.16 4.77 23.52
CA PRO A 299 -0.95 3.64 24.44
C PRO A 299 -0.64 2.34 23.70
N ASP A 300 -1.20 2.14 22.50
CA ASP A 300 -0.93 0.91 21.72
C ASP A 300 0.43 0.95 21.01
N ALA A 301 1.03 2.14 20.95
CA ALA A 301 2.38 2.32 20.45
C ALA A 301 3.45 2.01 21.50
N GLU A 302 3.09 1.70 22.76
CA GLU A 302 3.97 1.36 23.91
C GLU A 302 5.07 0.32 23.66
N LYS A 303 5.04 -0.36 22.51
CA LYS A 303 6.16 -1.12 21.96
C LYS A 303 7.41 -0.28 21.62
N TRP A 304 7.37 1.05 21.80
CA TRP A 304 8.54 1.94 21.86
C TRP A 304 9.62 1.54 22.88
N ALA A 305 9.32 0.62 23.82
CA ALA A 305 10.12 0.34 25.01
C ALA A 305 11.61 -0.02 24.76
N GLY A 306 12.00 -0.37 23.53
CA GLY A 306 13.40 -0.64 23.15
C GLY A 306 14.12 0.51 22.44
N LEU A 307 13.42 1.60 22.12
CA LEU A 307 13.98 2.69 21.31
C LEU A 307 14.62 3.79 22.18
N PRO A 308 15.70 4.43 21.70
CA PRO A 308 16.31 5.58 22.37
C PRO A 308 15.30 6.72 22.49
N GLY A 309 15.49 7.58 23.50
CA GLY A 309 14.72 8.82 23.63
C GLY A 309 15.02 9.79 22.49
N ALA A 310 14.14 10.76 22.27
CA ALA A 310 14.27 11.75 21.21
C ALA A 310 15.65 12.44 21.24
N GLY A 311 16.31 12.53 20.09
CA GLY A 311 17.64 13.12 19.93
C GLY A 311 18.81 12.23 20.41
N GLN A 312 18.55 10.98 20.81
CA GLN A 312 19.58 10.02 21.24
C GLN A 312 19.89 8.92 20.21
N ALA A 313 19.13 8.81 19.12
CA ALA A 313 19.41 7.83 18.07
C ALA A 313 20.67 8.18 17.26
N GLU A 314 21.59 7.22 17.11
CA GLU A 314 22.71 7.37 16.19
C GLU A 314 22.22 7.28 14.73
N ALA A 315 22.73 8.16 13.86
CA ALA A 315 22.48 8.07 12.43
C ALA A 315 23.22 6.85 11.85
N PRO A 316 22.60 6.01 11.01
CA PRO A 316 23.31 4.92 10.37
C PRO A 316 24.38 5.50 9.43
N GLY A 317 25.67 5.36 9.78
CA GLY A 317 26.78 5.45 8.83
C GLY A 317 27.20 6.84 8.29
N ALA A 318 27.16 7.94 9.05
CA ALA A 318 27.63 9.25 8.55
C ALA A 318 28.75 9.90 9.38
N ALA A 319 29.93 10.03 8.78
CA ALA A 319 30.94 11.01 9.20
C ALA A 319 30.34 12.43 9.08
N GLN A 320 30.19 13.07 10.24
CA GLN A 320 29.57 14.37 10.47
C GLN A 320 30.14 15.53 9.62
N LYS A 321 29.24 16.37 9.10
CA LYS A 321 29.42 17.84 9.12
C LYS A 321 28.10 18.52 9.50
N ARG A 322 28.07 18.98 10.76
CA ARG A 322 26.96 19.66 11.43
C ARG A 322 26.89 21.12 10.95
N TRP A 323 25.81 21.52 10.29
CA TRP A 323 25.52 22.92 9.96
C TRP A 323 24.53 23.48 10.99
N ALA A 324 24.92 24.52 11.72
CA ALA A 324 24.10 25.17 12.73
C ALA A 324 23.19 26.23 12.09
N GLY A 325 21.88 25.97 12.05
CA GLY A 325 20.84 26.95 11.73
C GLY A 325 20.21 27.53 13.00
N ARG A 326 19.98 28.84 13.00
CA ARG A 326 19.41 29.64 14.11
C ARG A 326 17.89 29.47 14.24
N PRO A 327 17.31 29.66 15.44
CA PRO A 327 15.87 29.49 15.67
C PRO A 327 15.05 30.64 15.07
N ALA A 328 13.85 30.32 14.60
CA ALA A 328 12.87 31.27 14.09
C ALA A 328 12.04 31.87 15.24
N GLU A 329 11.82 33.19 15.18
CA GLU A 329 11.02 34.00 16.10
C GLU A 329 9.52 33.66 16.04
N GLU A 330 8.92 33.45 17.21
CA GLU A 330 7.47 33.40 17.44
C GLU A 330 6.84 34.79 17.26
N ARG A 331 5.64 34.83 16.65
CA ARG A 331 4.73 35.98 16.73
C ARG A 331 3.34 35.52 17.12
N GLU A 332 2.94 35.89 18.33
CA GLU A 332 1.57 35.82 18.84
C GLU A 332 0.65 36.79 18.08
N VAL A 333 -0.55 36.34 17.72
CA VAL A 333 -1.68 37.20 17.39
C VAL A 333 -2.89 36.72 18.18
N GLY A 334 -3.37 37.56 19.09
CA GLY A 334 -4.51 37.28 19.95
C GLY A 334 -5.84 37.30 19.20
N ALA A 335 -6.79 36.49 19.67
CA ALA A 335 -8.18 36.51 19.25
C ALA A 335 -9.10 36.53 20.47
N THR A 336 -10.02 37.49 20.48
CA THR A 336 -11.09 37.65 21.47
C THR A 336 -12.30 36.78 21.13
N ALA A 337 -12.93 36.23 22.16
CA ALA A 337 -14.12 35.40 22.10
C ALA A 337 -15.41 36.20 21.85
N GLU A 338 -16.41 35.59 21.19
CA GLU A 338 -17.82 35.59 21.65
C GLU A 338 -18.77 34.64 20.87
N ALA A 339 -19.58 33.92 21.66
CA ALA A 339 -20.97 33.45 21.49
C ALA A 339 -21.40 32.37 20.45
N ARG A 340 -21.53 31.14 20.97
CA ARG A 340 -22.74 30.27 21.13
C ARG A 340 -23.90 30.33 20.11
N ASP A 341 -24.15 29.17 19.49
CA ASP A 341 -25.42 28.42 19.32
C ASP A 341 -25.48 27.73 17.93
N ALA A 342 -25.27 26.40 17.93
CA ALA A 342 -25.70 25.43 16.89
C ALA A 342 -25.11 24.04 17.24
N ASP A 343 -25.52 23.52 18.39
CA ASP A 343 -25.17 22.19 18.87
C ASP A 343 -25.87 21.11 18.01
N SER A 344 -25.22 19.97 17.82
CA SER A 344 -25.66 18.73 17.15
C SER A 344 -25.45 18.54 15.64
N VAL A 345 -25.10 19.57 14.85
CA VAL A 345 -24.65 19.39 13.44
C VAL A 345 -23.18 19.81 13.23
N ARG A 346 -22.62 20.59 14.17
CA ARG A 346 -21.20 21.02 14.16
C ARG A 346 -20.20 19.96 14.65
N SER A 347 -20.65 18.86 15.27
CA SER A 347 -19.73 17.83 15.79
C SER A 347 -18.97 17.07 14.71
N ARG A 348 -19.48 17.05 13.46
CA ARG A 348 -18.78 16.43 12.33
C ARG A 348 -17.70 17.31 11.68
N THR A 349 -17.81 18.63 11.82
CA THR A 349 -16.84 19.60 11.27
C THR A 349 -15.81 20.05 12.32
N ALA A 350 -16.09 19.83 13.60
CA ALA A 350 -15.17 20.19 14.68
C ALA A 350 -13.97 19.23 14.83
N LEU A 351 -14.05 18.00 14.30
CA LEU A 351 -12.87 17.11 14.21
C LEU A 351 -11.99 17.44 12.98
N GLU A 352 -12.49 18.24 12.03
CA GLU A 352 -11.68 18.83 10.96
C GLU A 352 -10.91 20.08 11.45
N LEU A 353 -11.13 20.52 12.69
CA LEU A 353 -10.42 21.66 13.27
C LEU A 353 -8.98 21.27 13.65
N ALA A 354 -8.06 21.87 12.91
CA ALA A 354 -6.66 22.12 13.21
C ALA A 354 -5.64 20.96 13.14
N ARG A 355 -5.88 19.93 12.32
CA ARG A 355 -4.74 19.14 11.79
C ARG A 355 -3.76 20.09 11.10
N ALA A 356 -2.48 19.97 11.42
CA ALA A 356 -1.43 20.75 10.79
C ALA A 356 -1.08 20.11 9.45
N TRP A 357 -1.74 20.54 8.37
CA TRP A 357 -1.45 20.05 7.03
C TRP A 357 -0.10 20.62 6.56
N PRO A 358 0.92 19.76 6.32
CA PRO A 358 2.25 20.24 5.96
C PRO A 358 2.23 20.98 4.63
N GLU A 359 3.09 21.98 4.45
CA GLU A 359 3.28 22.60 3.14
C GLU A 359 3.98 21.65 2.17
N HIS A 360 3.61 21.70 0.90
CA HIS A 360 4.34 21.02 -0.15
C HIS A 360 5.55 21.86 -0.59
N ARG A 361 6.76 21.30 -0.48
CA ARG A 361 7.99 21.94 -0.98
C ARG A 361 8.61 21.08 -2.06
N GLU A 362 8.55 21.54 -3.31
CA GLU A 362 9.15 20.80 -4.41
C GLU A 362 10.68 20.72 -4.29
N TRP A 363 11.19 19.49 -4.20
CA TRP A 363 12.60 19.22 -4.46
C TRP A 363 12.96 19.54 -5.91
N ALA A 364 13.97 20.40 -6.09
CA ALA A 364 14.46 20.86 -7.40
C ALA A 364 15.79 20.18 -7.82
N GLY A 365 16.10 19.01 -7.26
CA GLY A 365 17.38 18.34 -7.52
C GLY A 365 17.46 17.65 -8.89
N GLU A 366 18.66 17.21 -9.24
CA GLU A 366 18.92 16.57 -10.53
C GLU A 366 18.24 15.20 -10.64
N ARG A 367 17.59 14.95 -11.78
CA ARG A 367 16.96 13.67 -12.12
C ARG A 367 18.02 12.62 -12.50
N ARG A 368 18.65 12.03 -11.48
CA ARG A 368 19.63 10.94 -11.64
C ARG A 368 18.97 9.59 -11.34
N PRO A 369 19.49 8.48 -11.89
CA PRO A 369 19.10 7.15 -11.44
C PRO A 369 19.33 6.99 -9.94
N MET A 370 18.45 6.22 -9.30
CA MET A 370 18.55 5.87 -7.88
C MET A 370 19.89 5.19 -7.61
N ALA A 371 20.58 5.63 -6.57
CA ALA A 371 21.81 4.99 -6.13
C ALA A 371 21.50 3.59 -5.58
N LEU A 372 22.39 2.62 -5.82
CA LEU A 372 22.32 1.34 -5.12
C LEU A 372 22.81 1.52 -3.68
N ALA A 373 22.14 0.86 -2.74
CA ALA A 373 22.56 0.83 -1.35
C ALA A 373 23.96 0.22 -1.23
N GLN A 374 24.83 0.87 -0.45
CA GLN A 374 26.19 0.36 -0.19
C GLN A 374 26.25 -0.59 1.00
N ALA A 375 25.18 -0.65 1.79
CA ALA A 375 25.04 -1.50 2.95
C ALA A 375 23.60 -2.02 3.06
N ASP A 376 23.44 -3.18 3.69
CA ASP A 376 22.13 -3.73 4.02
C ASP A 376 21.32 -2.78 4.91
N TYR A 377 20.01 -2.94 4.89
CA TYR A 377 19.11 -2.21 5.78
C TYR A 377 18.70 -3.07 6.97
N ALA A 378 19.12 -2.66 8.17
CA ALA A 378 18.89 -3.39 9.41
C ALA A 378 18.48 -2.47 10.57
N SER A 379 17.72 -1.40 10.30
CA SER A 379 17.23 -0.51 11.36
C SER A 379 16.26 -1.25 12.28
N ALA A 380 16.55 -1.22 13.59
CA ALA A 380 15.58 -1.54 14.62
C ALA A 380 14.66 -0.34 14.85
N GLY A 381 13.38 -0.57 15.12
CA GLY A 381 12.39 0.51 15.10
C GLY A 381 10.99 0.07 15.47
N TYR A 382 10.08 1.04 15.49
CA TYR A 382 8.64 0.81 15.41
C TYR A 382 8.17 1.25 14.03
N VAL A 383 7.41 0.41 13.35
CA VAL A 383 6.90 0.66 12.01
C VAL A 383 5.47 1.15 12.11
N VAL A 384 5.12 2.14 11.29
CA VAL A 384 3.73 2.43 10.92
C VAL A 384 3.64 2.25 9.41
N ASP A 385 2.74 1.36 8.97
CA ASP A 385 2.61 1.02 7.56
C ASP A 385 1.26 1.40 6.92
N PHE A 386 1.31 1.53 5.60
CA PHE A 386 0.19 1.18 4.75
C PHE A 386 0.60 0.26 3.62
N ILE A 387 -0.38 -0.51 3.15
CA ILE A 387 -0.27 -1.34 1.97
C ILE A 387 -1.31 -0.91 0.93
N ILE A 388 -0.91 -0.96 -0.34
CA ILE A 388 -1.80 -0.96 -1.50
C ILE A 388 -1.66 -2.34 -2.13
N ILE A 389 -2.78 -3.00 -2.42
CA ILE A 389 -2.78 -4.28 -3.13
C ILE A 389 -3.65 -4.17 -4.39
N PRO A 390 -3.38 -4.99 -5.42
CA PRO A 390 -4.26 -5.09 -6.57
C PRO A 390 -5.62 -5.66 -6.18
N ASP A 391 -6.66 -5.08 -6.75
CA ASP A 391 -7.98 -5.69 -6.83
C ASP A 391 -8.44 -5.63 -8.28
N GLN A 392 -8.52 -6.76 -8.98
CA GLN A 392 -8.95 -6.75 -10.38
C GLN A 392 -10.43 -6.39 -10.52
N GLY A 393 -11.21 -6.38 -9.42
CA GLY A 393 -12.64 -6.08 -9.44
C GLY A 393 -13.48 -7.11 -10.23
N THR A 394 -12.85 -8.18 -10.73
CA THR A 394 -13.50 -9.23 -11.49
C THR A 394 -13.96 -10.35 -10.56
N PRO A 395 -15.26 -10.71 -10.56
CA PRO A 395 -15.75 -11.83 -9.78
C PRO A 395 -14.96 -13.10 -10.07
N ALA A 396 -14.42 -13.72 -9.01
CA ALA A 396 -13.72 -14.99 -9.12
C ALA A 396 -14.71 -16.14 -8.91
N THR A 397 -14.71 -17.13 -9.80
CA THR A 397 -15.48 -18.37 -9.63
C THR A 397 -14.55 -19.52 -9.28
N LEU A 398 -14.69 -20.06 -8.08
CA LEU A 398 -13.98 -21.25 -7.63
C LEU A 398 -14.85 -22.48 -7.86
N VAL A 399 -14.29 -23.49 -8.52
CA VAL A 399 -15.00 -24.73 -8.84
C VAL A 399 -14.71 -25.78 -7.77
N SER A 400 -15.76 -26.32 -7.16
CA SER A 400 -15.65 -27.39 -6.18
C SER A 400 -14.98 -28.62 -6.79
N GLY A 401 -14.15 -29.32 -6.04
CA GLY A 401 -13.39 -30.48 -6.52
C GLY A 401 -12.11 -30.15 -7.29
N GLN A 402 -11.79 -28.88 -7.52
CA GLN A 402 -10.47 -28.45 -7.99
C GLN A 402 -9.55 -28.13 -6.81
N THR A 403 -8.24 -28.27 -7.03
CA THR A 403 -7.23 -27.85 -6.04
C THR A 403 -6.72 -26.47 -6.40
N TYR A 404 -6.87 -25.54 -5.48
CA TYR A 404 -6.33 -24.19 -5.57
C TYR A 404 -5.17 -24.04 -4.59
N TYR A 405 -4.08 -23.44 -5.06
CA TYR A 405 -2.92 -23.13 -4.24
C TYR A 405 -2.73 -21.61 -4.22
N ILE A 406 -2.66 -21.02 -3.03
CA ILE A 406 -2.34 -19.60 -2.85
C ILE A 406 -0.94 -19.54 -2.26
N ARG A 407 0.01 -18.99 -3.02
CA ARG A 407 1.43 -18.98 -2.64
C ARG A 407 1.73 -17.91 -1.60
N THR A 408 1.19 -16.70 -1.79
CA THR A 408 1.44 -15.54 -0.92
C THR A 408 0.12 -15.01 -0.36
N SER A 409 -0.68 -14.37 -1.22
CA SER A 409 -2.00 -13.83 -0.91
C SER A 409 -2.85 -13.79 -2.17
N TYR A 410 -4.16 -13.85 -1.97
CA TYR A 410 -5.15 -13.58 -3.00
C TYR A 410 -6.29 -12.78 -2.37
N TYR A 411 -6.43 -11.54 -2.80
CA TYR A 411 -7.46 -10.61 -2.40
C TYR A 411 -8.49 -10.46 -3.52
N SER A 412 -9.76 -10.37 -3.13
CA SER A 412 -10.86 -10.00 -4.01
C SER A 412 -11.82 -9.15 -3.20
N GLY A 413 -11.92 -7.85 -3.50
CA GLY A 413 -12.98 -6.98 -2.99
C GLY A 413 -14.31 -7.23 -3.73
N SER A 414 -14.26 -7.92 -4.88
CA SER A 414 -15.41 -8.35 -5.65
C SER A 414 -16.01 -9.69 -5.17
N LEU A 415 -17.20 -10.03 -5.68
CA LEU A 415 -17.91 -11.26 -5.33
C LEU A 415 -17.10 -12.51 -5.74
N VAL A 416 -16.76 -13.35 -4.76
CA VAL A 416 -16.25 -14.71 -5.02
C VAL A 416 -17.42 -15.68 -5.01
N THR A 417 -17.59 -16.45 -6.08
CA THR A 417 -18.63 -17.48 -6.20
C THR A 417 -18.04 -18.88 -6.17
N PHE A 418 -18.82 -19.85 -5.70
CA PHE A 418 -18.46 -21.26 -5.70
C PHE A 418 -19.43 -22.04 -6.57
N GLN A 419 -18.90 -22.78 -7.55
CA GLN A 419 -19.70 -23.60 -8.47
C GLN A 419 -19.42 -25.09 -8.21
N PRO A 420 -20.43 -25.97 -8.17
CA PRO A 420 -20.19 -27.42 -8.10
C PRO A 420 -19.43 -27.91 -9.34
N ALA A 421 -18.57 -28.92 -9.17
CA ALA A 421 -18.06 -29.67 -10.31
C ALA A 421 -19.24 -30.31 -11.07
N ALA A 422 -19.18 -30.23 -12.40
CA ALA A 422 -20.14 -30.86 -13.30
C ALA A 422 -19.95 -32.39 -13.34
#